data_AF-A0A8B8JDF3-F1
#
_entry.id   AF-A0A8B8JDF3-F1
#
_cell.length_a   1.000
_cell.length_b   1.000
_cell.length_c   1.000
_cell.angle_alpha   90.00
_cell.angle_beta   90.00
_cell.angle_gamma   90.00
#
_symmetry.space_group_name_H-M   'P 1'
#
loop_
_entity.id
_entity.type
_entity.pdbx_description
1 polymer ?
#
loop_
_entity_poly.entity_id
_entity_poly.type
_entity_poly.pdbx_seq_one_letter_code
_entity_poly.pdbx_strand_id
1 'polypeptide(L)'
;MTTRFKKNRKKRGHVSAGHGRIGKHRKHPGGRGNAGGMHHHRILFDKYHPGYFGKVGMRYFHKLRNKFYCPIVNIDKLWSMVLGKGVLPQNQPLVVKAKLVSKIAEKKIKEAGGAVVLTA
;
A
#
# COMPACT_ATOMS: atom_id res chain seq x y z
N MET A 1 -23.42 -12.68 -4.18
CA MET A 1 -23.86 -12.55 -5.59
C MET A 1 -24.75 -13.75 -5.96
N THR A 2 -26.00 -13.51 -6.34
CA THR A 2 -26.99 -14.57 -6.62
C THR A 2 -26.66 -15.38 -7.88
N THR A 3 -26.97 -16.68 -7.89
CA THR A 3 -26.62 -17.60 -8.99
C THR A 3 -27.27 -17.25 -10.34
N ARG A 4 -28.43 -16.57 -10.33
CA ARG A 4 -29.20 -16.22 -11.54
C ARG A 4 -28.45 -15.36 -12.56
N PHE A 5 -27.54 -14.50 -12.10
CA PHE A 5 -26.82 -13.56 -12.97
C PHE A 5 -25.42 -14.05 -13.40
N LYS A 6 -25.03 -15.28 -13.04
CA LYS A 6 -23.70 -15.82 -13.40
C LYS A 6 -23.58 -16.04 -14.91
N LYS A 7 -22.43 -15.66 -15.48
CA LYS A 7 -22.07 -15.88 -16.90
C LYS A 7 -22.37 -17.31 -17.39
N ASN A 8 -22.13 -18.31 -16.54
CA ASN A 8 -22.37 -19.72 -16.89
C ASN A 8 -23.85 -20.02 -17.23
N ARG A 9 -24.82 -19.35 -16.57
CA ARG A 9 -26.25 -19.54 -16.87
C ARG A 9 -26.59 -19.07 -18.29
N LYS A 10 -25.98 -17.97 -18.74
CA LYS A 10 -26.11 -17.45 -20.12
C LYS A 10 -25.36 -18.29 -21.16
N LYS A 11 -24.50 -19.23 -20.74
CA LYS A 11 -23.70 -20.08 -21.63
C LYS A 11 -24.16 -21.53 -21.69
N ARG A 12 -25.31 -21.86 -21.08
CA ARG A 12 -25.96 -23.17 -21.25
C ARG A 12 -26.31 -23.39 -22.73
N GLY A 13 -26.11 -24.61 -23.23
CA GLY A 13 -26.27 -24.94 -24.65
C GLY A 13 -25.03 -24.68 -25.51
N HIS A 14 -24.06 -23.87 -25.05
CA HIS A 14 -22.78 -23.72 -25.75
C HIS A 14 -21.80 -24.85 -25.40
N VAL A 15 -21.26 -25.51 -26.42
CA VAL A 15 -20.41 -26.72 -26.31
C VAL A 15 -19.19 -26.55 -25.39
N SER A 16 -18.57 -25.37 -25.32
CA SER A 16 -17.37 -25.12 -24.49
C SER A 16 -17.55 -24.08 -23.39
N ALA A 17 -18.80 -23.71 -23.07
CA ALA A 17 -19.16 -22.70 -22.06
C ALA A 17 -18.43 -21.34 -22.21
N GLY A 18 -17.88 -21.03 -23.39
CA GLY A 18 -17.15 -19.80 -23.66
C GLY A 18 -15.64 -19.83 -23.34
N HIS A 19 -15.04 -21.02 -23.19
CA HIS A 19 -13.59 -21.20 -22.99
C HIS A 19 -12.82 -21.51 -24.29
N GLY A 20 -13.43 -21.27 -25.46
CA GLY A 20 -12.86 -21.59 -26.78
C GLY A 20 -13.09 -23.05 -27.19
N ARG A 21 -13.24 -23.31 -28.50
CA ARG A 21 -13.54 -24.66 -29.02
C ARG A 21 -12.28 -25.53 -29.19
N ILE A 22 -11.19 -24.93 -29.67
CA ILE A 22 -9.95 -25.61 -30.08
C ILE A 22 -9.02 -25.84 -28.88
N GLY A 23 -8.60 -24.78 -28.18
CA GLY A 23 -7.63 -24.89 -27.09
C GLY A 23 -8.10 -25.68 -25.85
N LYS A 24 -9.43 -25.76 -25.67
CA LYS A 24 -10.14 -26.37 -24.52
C LYS A 24 -9.71 -25.83 -23.15
N HIS A 25 -10.59 -25.94 -22.17
CA HIS A 25 -10.27 -25.48 -20.82
C HIS A 25 -9.33 -26.47 -20.12
N ARG A 26 -8.20 -25.98 -19.61
CA ARG A 26 -7.26 -26.74 -18.76
C ARG A 26 -7.03 -25.98 -17.46
N LYS A 27 -6.86 -26.71 -16.35
CA LYS A 27 -6.84 -26.12 -15.00
C LYS A 27 -5.72 -25.09 -14.78
N HIS A 28 -4.48 -25.38 -15.21
CA HIS A 28 -3.32 -24.50 -15.03
C HIS A 28 -2.29 -24.68 -16.17
N PRO A 29 -2.54 -24.14 -17.38
CA PRO A 29 -1.63 -24.35 -18.51
C PRO A 29 -0.28 -23.65 -18.36
N GLY A 30 -0.21 -22.51 -17.66
CA GLY A 30 1.01 -21.71 -17.50
C GLY A 30 1.67 -21.81 -16.13
N GLY A 31 1.27 -22.75 -15.28
CA GLY A 31 1.68 -22.87 -13.88
C GLY A 31 0.58 -22.44 -12.89
N ARG A 32 0.83 -22.68 -11.59
CA ARG A 32 -0.09 -22.33 -10.49
C ARG A 32 0.37 -21.05 -9.79
N GLY A 33 -0.57 -20.16 -9.46
CA GLY A 33 -0.26 -18.91 -8.75
C GLY A 33 0.75 -18.06 -9.53
N ASN A 34 1.81 -17.60 -8.85
CA ASN A 34 2.84 -16.74 -9.42
C ASN A 34 4.02 -17.51 -10.07
N ALA A 35 3.83 -18.79 -10.40
CA ALA A 35 4.84 -19.60 -11.07
C ALA A 35 5.22 -19.01 -12.44
N GLY A 36 6.50 -19.11 -12.80
CA GLY A 36 7.01 -18.59 -14.08
C GLY A 36 7.25 -17.08 -14.12
N GLY A 37 7.11 -16.37 -12.99
CA GLY A 37 7.21 -14.91 -12.93
C GLY A 37 8.56 -14.32 -13.35
N MET A 38 9.66 -15.07 -13.27
CA MET A 38 10.97 -14.66 -13.84
C MET A 38 11.27 -15.31 -15.21
N HIS A 39 10.42 -16.24 -15.66
CA HIS A 39 10.63 -17.04 -16.87
C HIS A 39 9.61 -16.61 -17.93
N HIS A 40 8.67 -17.49 -18.29
CA HIS A 40 7.68 -17.26 -19.34
C HIS A 40 6.59 -16.23 -18.99
N HIS A 41 6.48 -15.79 -17.74
CA HIS A 41 5.61 -14.68 -17.31
C HIS A 41 6.37 -13.39 -16.95
N ARG A 42 7.68 -13.32 -17.25
CA ARG A 42 8.55 -12.18 -16.88
C ARG A 42 8.00 -10.83 -17.35
N ILE A 43 7.51 -10.77 -18.58
CA ILE A 43 6.96 -9.52 -19.17
C ILE A 43 5.83 -8.93 -18.32
N LEU A 44 5.01 -9.76 -17.69
CA LEU A 44 3.90 -9.29 -16.84
C LEU A 44 4.40 -8.69 -15.53
N PHE A 45 5.46 -9.26 -14.96
CA PHE A 45 6.07 -8.74 -13.74
C PHE A 45 6.87 -7.46 -14.01
N ASP A 46 7.67 -7.42 -15.06
CA ASP A 46 8.46 -6.23 -15.41
C ASP A 46 7.56 -5.03 -15.73
N LYS A 47 6.42 -5.27 -16.39
CA LYS A 47 5.49 -4.20 -16.80
C LYS A 47 4.65 -3.66 -15.65
N TYR A 48 4.07 -4.54 -14.83
CA TYR A 48 3.06 -4.13 -13.84
C TYR A 48 3.57 -4.18 -12.40
N HIS A 49 4.67 -4.88 -12.13
CA HIS A 49 5.20 -5.10 -10.79
C HIS A 49 6.73 -4.85 -10.75
N PRO A 50 7.19 -3.64 -11.10
CA PRO A 50 8.61 -3.31 -11.04
C PRO A 50 9.14 -3.44 -9.60
N GLY A 51 10.30 -4.08 -9.43
CA GLY A 51 10.90 -4.31 -8.12
C GLY A 51 10.26 -5.44 -7.30
N TYR A 52 9.33 -6.22 -7.87
CA TYR A 52 8.74 -7.38 -7.19
C TYR A 52 9.78 -8.45 -6.84
N PHE A 53 10.75 -8.63 -7.73
CA PHE A 53 11.86 -9.55 -7.52
C PHE A 53 13.10 -8.83 -6.98
N GLY A 54 13.82 -9.52 -6.10
CA GLY A 54 15.03 -9.00 -5.46
C GLY A 54 14.87 -8.93 -3.94
N LYS A 55 15.99 -8.71 -3.25
CA LYS A 55 16.03 -8.51 -1.80
C LYS A 55 16.63 -7.14 -1.52
N VAL A 56 15.93 -6.33 -0.74
CA VAL A 56 16.35 -4.97 -0.39
C VAL A 56 16.32 -4.80 1.12
N GLY A 57 17.30 -4.04 1.65
CA GLY A 57 17.33 -3.61 3.05
C GLY A 57 17.76 -4.69 4.06
N MET A 58 17.72 -4.30 5.35
CA MET A 58 18.09 -5.15 6.48
C MET A 58 16.87 -5.80 7.13
N ARG A 59 17.05 -6.99 7.74
CA ARG A 59 15.99 -7.67 8.49
C ARG A 59 15.83 -7.01 9.87
N TYR A 60 14.60 -6.65 10.24
CA TYR A 60 14.26 -6.20 11.59
C TYR A 60 13.63 -7.35 12.37
N PHE A 61 14.33 -7.89 13.36
CA PHE A 61 13.82 -8.95 14.23
C PHE A 61 12.95 -8.38 15.36
N HIS A 62 11.92 -9.11 15.79
CA HIS A 62 10.99 -8.68 16.85
C HIS A 62 10.42 -7.25 16.66
N LYS A 63 9.84 -7.00 15.47
CA LYS A 63 9.26 -5.69 15.16
C LYS A 63 7.96 -5.44 15.93
N LEU A 64 8.05 -4.72 17.04
CA LEU A 64 6.88 -4.25 17.81
C LEU A 64 6.22 -3.07 17.10
N ARG A 65 5.09 -3.31 16.43
CA ARG A 65 4.39 -2.29 15.60
C ARG A 65 4.04 -1.01 16.39
N ASN A 66 3.71 -1.14 17.68
CA ASN A 66 3.36 0.00 18.53
C ASN A 66 4.53 0.98 18.74
N LYS A 67 5.78 0.49 18.77
CA LYS A 67 6.97 1.36 18.87
C LYS A 67 7.19 2.20 17.60
N PHE A 68 6.73 1.70 16.46
CA PHE A 68 6.81 2.39 15.16
C PHE A 68 5.53 3.13 14.79
N TYR A 69 4.53 3.11 15.67
CA TYR A 69 3.26 3.77 15.41
C TYR A 69 3.46 5.28 15.54
N CYS A 70 3.37 5.97 14.40
CA CYS A 70 3.50 7.41 14.31
C CYS A 70 2.27 7.94 13.57
N PRO A 71 1.23 8.43 14.28
CA PRO A 71 0.06 8.97 13.62
C PRO A 71 0.43 10.21 12.80
N ILE A 72 -0.24 10.39 11.67
CA ILE A 72 -0.08 11.57 10.82
C ILE A 72 -1.29 12.46 11.06
N VAL A 73 -1.07 13.67 11.58
CA VAL A 73 -2.13 14.67 11.77
C VAL A 73 -2.01 15.70 10.66
N ASN A 74 -3.06 15.79 9.83
CA ASN A 74 -3.18 16.82 8.81
C ASN A 74 -3.96 18.01 9.37
N ILE A 75 -3.29 19.15 9.50
CA ILE A 75 -3.84 20.39 10.06
C ILE A 75 -4.30 21.35 8.96
N ASP A 76 -4.05 21.02 7.69
CA ASP A 76 -4.27 21.91 6.53
C ASP A 76 -5.71 22.42 6.38
N LYS A 77 -6.69 21.66 6.90
CA LYS A 77 -8.12 22.05 6.93
C LYS A 77 -8.59 22.67 8.24
N LEU A 78 -7.78 22.63 9.29
CA LEU A 78 -8.12 23.09 10.63
C LEU A 78 -7.49 24.45 10.93
N TRP A 79 -6.24 24.65 10.54
CA TRP A 79 -5.51 25.89 10.81
C TRP A 79 -4.42 26.14 9.76
N SER A 80 -4.14 27.40 9.47
CA SER A 80 -3.12 27.79 8.49
C SER A 80 -1.67 27.65 9.02
N MET A 81 -1.48 27.51 10.33
CA MET A 81 -0.17 27.60 10.98
C MET A 81 -0.10 26.81 12.29
N VAL A 82 1.05 26.18 12.54
CA VAL A 82 1.36 25.46 13.79
C VAL A 82 2.32 26.30 14.64
N LEU A 83 1.94 26.53 15.91
CA LEU A 83 2.69 27.31 16.89
C LEU A 83 3.24 26.42 18.02
N GLY A 84 4.29 26.88 18.71
CA GLY A 84 5.07 26.06 19.66
C GLY A 84 4.65 26.17 21.13
N LYS A 85 3.44 26.66 21.43
CA LYS A 85 2.95 26.79 22.81
C LYS A 85 2.45 25.45 23.32
N GLY A 86 2.72 25.14 24.60
CA GLY A 86 2.34 23.86 25.23
C GLY A 86 3.46 22.82 25.23
N VAL A 87 3.11 21.62 25.69
CA VAL A 87 4.03 20.47 25.89
C VAL A 87 3.58 19.31 25.02
N LEU A 88 4.53 18.62 24.39
CA LEU A 88 4.29 17.40 23.62
C LEU A 88 4.64 16.17 24.47
N PRO A 89 3.89 15.06 24.36
CA PRO A 89 4.23 13.81 25.05
C PRO A 89 5.54 13.24 24.50
N GLN A 90 6.47 12.91 25.39
CA GLN A 90 7.87 12.60 25.06
C GLN A 90 8.09 11.21 24.43
N ASN A 91 7.11 10.30 24.57
CA ASN A 91 7.20 8.91 24.09
C ASN A 91 6.24 8.60 22.94
N GLN A 92 5.66 9.61 22.29
CA GLN A 92 4.73 9.40 21.18
C GLN A 92 5.18 10.21 19.94
N PRO A 93 5.86 9.57 18.98
CA PRO A 93 6.26 10.24 17.75
C PRO A 93 5.02 10.61 16.92
N LEU A 94 5.00 11.83 16.37
CA LEU A 94 3.90 12.36 15.57
C LEU A 94 4.43 12.99 14.28
N VAL A 95 3.78 12.73 13.14
CA VAL A 95 4.02 13.49 11.90
C VAL A 95 2.95 14.57 11.74
N VAL A 96 3.39 15.82 11.61
CA VAL A 96 2.49 16.96 11.40
C VAL A 96 2.60 17.44 9.95
N LYS A 97 1.46 17.48 9.24
CA LYS A 97 1.32 18.08 7.92
C LYS A 97 0.65 19.46 8.04
N ALA A 98 1.35 20.52 7.64
CA ALA A 98 0.87 21.90 7.75
C ALA A 98 1.54 22.83 6.71
N LYS A 99 0.88 23.96 6.42
CA LYS A 99 1.39 25.02 5.53
C LYS A 99 2.50 25.85 6.14
N LEU A 100 2.29 26.34 7.37
CA LEU A 100 3.23 27.19 8.09
C LEU A 100 3.54 26.58 9.46
N VAL A 101 4.82 26.58 9.85
CA VAL A 101 5.27 26.05 11.14
C VAL A 101 6.28 27.00 11.76
N SER A 102 6.10 27.35 13.02
CA SER A 102 7.07 28.18 13.73
C SER A 102 8.33 27.39 14.09
N LYS A 103 9.49 28.06 14.14
CA LYS A 103 10.78 27.43 14.49
C LYS A 103 10.73 26.69 15.85
N ILE A 104 9.97 27.23 16.80
CA ILE A 104 9.78 26.63 18.13
C ILE A 104 8.95 25.35 18.03
N ALA A 105 7.88 25.35 17.24
CA ALA A 105 7.05 24.17 17.03
C ALA A 105 7.85 23.05 16.36
N GLU A 106 8.60 23.37 15.31
CA GLU A 106 9.42 22.40 14.59
C GLU A 106 10.48 21.76 15.50
N LYS A 107 11.18 22.58 16.30
CA LYS A 107 12.17 22.09 17.27
C LYS A 107 11.54 21.11 18.26
N LYS A 108 10.40 21.47 18.87
CA LYS A 108 9.68 20.61 19.82
C LYS A 108 9.19 19.30 19.19
N ILE A 109 8.66 19.35 17.98
CA ILE A 109 8.16 18.16 17.27
C ILE A 109 9.32 17.19 16.97
N LYS A 110 10.48 17.72 16.54
CA LYS A 110 11.68 16.91 16.30
C LYS A 110 12.26 16.32 17.59
N GLU A 111 12.30 17.10 18.67
CA GLU A 111 12.74 16.63 19.99
C GLU A 111 11.85 15.50 20.55
N ALA A 112 10.54 15.52 20.26
CA ALA A 112 9.61 14.44 20.59
C ALA A 112 9.73 13.20 19.67
N GLY A 113 10.71 13.16 18.75
CA GLY A 113 10.89 12.08 17.79
C GLY A 113 9.89 12.09 16.62
N GLY A 114 9.17 13.21 16.44
CA GLY A 114 8.24 13.44 15.34
C GLY A 114 8.89 14.06 14.10
N ALA A 115 8.07 14.28 13.06
CA ALA A 115 8.50 14.91 11.81
C ALA A 115 7.48 15.94 11.34
N VAL A 116 7.96 16.99 10.67
CA VAL A 116 7.11 18.01 10.04
C VAL A 116 7.21 17.85 8.53
N VAL A 117 6.06 17.81 7.85
CA VAL A 117 5.96 17.76 6.39
C VAL A 117 5.19 18.98 5.93
N LEU A 118 5.85 19.88 5.21
CA LEU A 118 5.21 21.08 4.68
C LEU A 118 4.27 20.72 3.52
N THR A 119 3.07 21.27 3.56
CA THR A 119 2.07 21.18 2.49
C THR A 119 1.93 22.54 1.81
N ALA A 120 1.64 22.53 0.50
CA ALA A 120 1.38 23.75 -0.27
C ALA A 120 0.01 24.36 0.06
#